data_AF-A0A0F9S7E4-F1
#
_entry.id   AF-A0A0F9S7E4-F1
#
_cell.length_a   1.000
_cell.length_b   1.000
_cell.length_c   1.000
_cell.angle_alpha   90.00
_cell.angle_beta   90.00
_cell.angle_gamma   90.00
#
_symmetry.space_group_name_H-M   'P 1'
#
loop_
_entity.id
_entity.type
_entity.pdbx_description
1 polymer ?
#
loop_
_entity_poly.entity_id
_entity_poly.type
_entity_poly.pdbx_seq_one_letter_code
_entity_poly.pdbx_strand_id
1 'polypeptide(L)'
;MTQIIIEVPPMFDQIDARFHVKGKTVIFSWGDKIYNPTGAEIPPQLIAHEVVHGHRQGENIERWWERYIEDSRFRFMEELIAHRVEYRWLLSQGVNRRTKRAALTRTAHRLAAPLYGSMVSVAKAKKLLEMEQME
;
A
#
# COMPACT_ATOMS: atom_id res chain seq x y z
N MET A 1 -17.71 -6.61 1.73
CA MET A 1 -16.99 -6.39 3.01
C MET A 1 -15.62 -7.00 2.85
N THR A 2 -14.55 -6.36 3.34
CA THR A 2 -13.20 -6.91 3.20
C THR A 2 -12.93 -7.98 4.26
N GLN A 3 -12.44 -9.15 3.85
CA GLN A 3 -12.10 -10.27 4.72
C GLN A 3 -10.59 -10.37 4.93
N ILE A 4 -10.12 -10.56 6.16
CA ILE A 4 -8.70 -10.81 6.46
C ILE A 4 -8.50 -12.32 6.67
N ILE A 5 -7.54 -12.93 5.98
CA ILE A 5 -7.24 -14.37 6.06
C ILE A 5 -5.75 -14.62 6.27
N ILE A 6 -5.42 -15.65 7.05
CA ILE A 6 -4.04 -16.04 7.39
C ILE A 6 -3.57 -17.11 6.39
N GLU A 7 -3.32 -16.67 5.16
CA GLU A 7 -2.85 -17.51 4.06
C GLU A 7 -1.94 -16.69 3.14
N VAL A 8 -1.32 -17.35 2.17
CA VAL A 8 -0.61 -16.70 1.06
C VAL A 8 -1.56 -16.43 -0.11
N PRO A 9 -1.38 -15.34 -0.88
CA PRO A 9 -2.22 -15.05 -2.05
C PRO A 9 -1.95 -16.04 -3.20
N PRO A 10 -2.88 -16.19 -4.17
CA PRO A 10 -2.75 -17.14 -5.29
C PRO A 10 -1.47 -16.99 -6.13
N MET A 11 -0.92 -15.79 -6.29
CA MET A 11 0.32 -15.52 -7.08
C MET A 11 1.57 -15.34 -6.20
N PHE A 12 1.58 -15.89 -4.98
CA PHE A 12 2.64 -15.61 -4.01
C PHE A 12 4.06 -15.89 -4.52
N ASP A 13 4.28 -16.99 -5.24
CA ASP A 13 5.61 -17.33 -5.75
C ASP A 13 6.15 -16.31 -6.76
N GLN A 14 5.27 -15.74 -7.59
CA GLN A 14 5.65 -14.70 -8.56
C GLN A 14 5.95 -13.37 -7.87
N ILE A 15 5.14 -13.02 -6.87
CA ILE A 15 5.35 -11.84 -6.03
C ILE A 15 6.68 -11.96 -5.28
N ASP A 16 6.96 -13.13 -4.68
CA ASP A 16 8.20 -13.40 -3.95
C ASP A 16 9.43 -13.40 -4.85
N ALA A 17 9.33 -13.97 -6.05
CA ALA A 17 10.41 -13.94 -7.03
C ALA A 17 10.84 -12.50 -7.37
N ARG A 18 9.89 -11.55 -7.41
CA ARG A 18 10.16 -10.15 -7.73
C ARG A 18 10.60 -9.30 -6.53
N PHE A 19 9.97 -9.51 -5.37
CA PHE A 19 10.04 -8.60 -4.23
C PHE A 19 10.68 -9.22 -2.98
N HIS A 20 10.96 -10.52 -2.99
CA HIS A 20 11.55 -11.29 -1.90
C HIS A 20 10.80 -11.08 -0.58
N VAL A 21 9.48 -11.32 -0.59
CA VAL A 21 8.56 -11.07 0.52
C VAL A 21 8.43 -12.26 1.49
N LYS A 22 8.94 -13.44 1.13
CA LYS A 22 8.89 -14.64 1.96
C LYS A 22 9.59 -14.40 3.30
N GLY A 23 8.90 -14.75 4.38
CA GLY A 23 9.36 -14.54 5.76
C GLY A 23 9.28 -13.09 6.25
N LYS A 24 8.79 -12.14 5.44
CA LYS A 24 8.57 -10.75 5.84
C LYS A 24 7.11 -10.54 6.25
N THR A 25 6.90 -9.57 7.15
CA THR A 25 5.55 -9.12 7.54
C THR A 25 4.98 -8.21 6.45
N VAL A 26 4.44 -8.82 5.40
CA VAL A 26 3.78 -8.15 4.26
C VAL A 26 2.38 -8.71 4.13
N ILE A 27 1.42 -7.83 3.86
CA ILE A 27 0.03 -8.17 3.59
C ILE A 27 -0.27 -7.92 2.11
N PHE A 28 -1.27 -8.60 1.57
CA PHE A 28 -1.60 -8.52 0.14
C PHE A 28 -3.09 -8.39 -0.07
N SER A 29 -3.50 -7.43 -0.88
CA SER A 29 -4.88 -7.32 -1.34
C SER A 29 -5.19 -8.24 -2.53
N TRP A 30 -6.37 -8.86 -2.50
CA TRP A 30 -6.90 -9.69 -3.58
C TRP A 30 -8.43 -9.57 -3.63
N GLY A 31 -8.92 -8.62 -4.41
CA GLY A 31 -10.32 -8.25 -4.49
C GLY A 31 -10.86 -7.79 -3.14
N ASP A 32 -11.76 -8.57 -2.56
CA ASP A 32 -12.33 -8.32 -1.24
C ASP A 32 -11.57 -9.01 -0.10
N LYS A 33 -10.42 -9.65 -0.37
CA LYS A 33 -9.60 -10.33 0.65
C LYS A 33 -8.29 -9.60 0.91
N ILE A 34 -7.85 -9.64 2.16
CA ILE A 34 -6.50 -9.27 2.60
C ILE A 34 -5.83 -10.53 3.12
N TYR A 35 -4.78 -10.97 2.43
CA TYR A 35 -3.93 -12.07 2.83
C TYR A 35 -2.88 -11.56 3.82
N ASN A 36 -2.78 -12.19 4.99
CA ASN A 36 -1.84 -11.89 6.06
C ASN A 36 -1.04 -13.15 6.43
N PRO A 37 -0.03 -13.53 5.63
CA PRO A 37 0.66 -14.81 5.79
C PRO A 37 1.33 -15.01 7.15
N THR A 38 1.75 -13.92 7.81
CA THR A 38 2.40 -13.99 9.11
C THR A 38 1.43 -13.93 10.28
N GLY A 39 0.14 -13.71 10.04
CA GLY A 39 -0.87 -13.52 11.09
C GLY A 39 -0.59 -12.32 12.01
N ALA A 40 0.17 -11.32 11.52
CA ALA A 40 0.54 -10.17 12.33
C ALA A 40 -0.66 -9.23 12.52
N GLU A 41 -0.68 -8.46 13.61
CA GLU A 41 -1.68 -7.42 13.79
C GLU A 41 -1.55 -6.37 12.67
N ILE A 42 -2.66 -6.10 11.97
CA ILE A 42 -2.69 -5.14 10.88
C ILE A 42 -3.24 -3.81 11.41
N PRO A 43 -2.45 -2.73 11.42
CA PRO A 43 -2.94 -1.40 11.75
C PRO A 43 -4.10 -0.98 10.82
N PRO A 44 -5.17 -0.35 11.32
CA PRO A 44 -6.34 0.00 10.51
C PRO A 44 -6.05 0.85 9.27
N GLN A 45 -5.05 1.74 9.32
CA GLN A 45 -4.62 2.52 8.17
C GLN A 45 -4.03 1.67 7.04
N LEU A 46 -3.41 0.54 7.37
CA LEU A 46 -2.92 -0.41 6.37
C LEU A 46 -4.06 -1.26 5.80
N ILE A 47 -5.10 -1.55 6.59
CA ILE A 47 -6.34 -2.15 6.06
C ILE A 47 -6.95 -1.19 5.03
N ALA A 48 -7.06 0.10 5.35
CA ALA A 48 -7.57 1.10 4.41
C ALA A 48 -6.72 1.21 3.12
N HIS A 49 -5.40 1.04 3.23
CA HIS A 49 -4.49 0.95 2.09
C HIS A 49 -4.79 -0.27 1.21
N GLU A 50 -4.83 -1.48 1.78
CA GLU A 50 -5.10 -2.70 1.01
C GLU A 50 -6.49 -2.73 0.39
N VAL A 51 -7.48 -2.14 1.07
CA VAL A 51 -8.83 -2.00 0.52
C VAL A 51 -8.80 -1.23 -0.81
N VAL A 52 -7.99 -0.18 -0.93
CA VAL A 52 -7.85 0.56 -2.19
C VAL A 52 -7.31 -0.33 -3.30
N HIS A 53 -6.27 -1.11 -3.03
CA HIS A 53 -5.73 -2.06 -4.01
C HIS A 53 -6.78 -3.07 -4.47
N GLY A 54 -7.55 -3.61 -3.53
CA GLY A 54 -8.61 -4.58 -3.81
C GLY A 54 -9.69 -4.01 -4.73
N HIS A 55 -10.09 -2.76 -4.51
CA HIS A 55 -11.04 -2.07 -5.40
C HIS A 55 -10.43 -1.78 -6.78
N ARG A 56 -9.14 -1.43 -6.84
CA ARG A 56 -8.46 -1.08 -8.10
C ARG A 56 -8.10 -2.27 -8.97
N GLN A 57 -8.05 -3.47 -8.41
CA GLN A 57 -7.86 -4.71 -9.16
C GLN A 57 -9.01 -5.00 -10.14
N GLY A 58 -10.22 -4.55 -9.84
CA GLY A 58 -11.39 -4.76 -10.70
C GLY A 58 -11.70 -6.26 -10.87
N GLU A 59 -12.18 -6.64 -12.06
CA GLU A 59 -12.61 -8.02 -12.34
C GLU A 59 -11.45 -8.99 -12.62
N ASN A 60 -10.29 -8.48 -13.07
CA ASN A 60 -9.14 -9.32 -13.42
C ASN A 60 -7.94 -9.03 -12.51
N ILE A 61 -8.03 -9.60 -11.30
CA ILE A 61 -7.05 -9.43 -10.21
C ILE A 61 -5.66 -9.94 -10.63
N GLU A 62 -5.59 -11.08 -11.31
CA GLU A 62 -4.32 -11.68 -11.75
C GLU A 62 -3.58 -10.75 -12.70
N ARG A 63 -4.27 -10.24 -13.74
CA ARG A 63 -3.68 -9.28 -14.69
C ARG A 63 -3.25 -7.98 -14.03
N TRP A 64 -3.98 -7.53 -13.02
CA TRP A 64 -3.57 -6.36 -12.23
C TRP A 64 -2.25 -6.65 -11.50
N TRP A 65 -2.12 -7.83 -10.88
CA TRP A 65 -0.89 -8.25 -10.19
C TRP A 65 0.29 -8.47 -11.13
N GLU A 66 0.08 -9.10 -12.29
CA GLU A 66 1.10 -9.23 -13.35
C GLU A 66 1.67 -7.86 -13.72
N ARG A 67 0.78 -6.91 -14.02
CA ARG A 67 1.19 -5.53 -14.33
C ARG A 67 1.87 -4.84 -13.14
N TYR A 68 1.39 -5.06 -11.92
CA TYR A 68 2.00 -4.52 -10.70
C TYR A 68 3.42 -5.05 -10.49
N ILE A 69 3.68 -6.32 -10.81
CA ILE A 69 5.00 -6.95 -10.71
C ILE A 69 5.95 -6.38 -11.79
N GLU A 70 5.48 -6.29 -13.03
CA GLU A 70 6.28 -5.95 -14.21
C GLU A 70 6.52 -4.45 -14.40
N ASP A 71 5.47 -3.63 -14.29
CA ASP A 71 5.50 -2.20 -14.58
C ASP A 71 5.69 -1.40 -13.29
N SER A 72 6.93 -0.96 -13.05
CA SER A 72 7.26 -0.15 -11.87
C SER A 72 6.50 1.16 -11.82
N ARG A 73 6.21 1.79 -12.97
CA ARG A 73 5.46 3.06 -13.00
C ARG A 73 4.02 2.83 -12.61
N PHE A 74 3.39 1.77 -13.12
CA PHE A 74 2.06 1.37 -12.69
C PHE A 74 2.02 1.09 -11.19
N ARG A 75 2.94 0.26 -10.68
CA ARG A 75 3.09 0.00 -9.25
C ARG A 75 3.20 1.29 -8.43
N PHE A 76 4.04 2.24 -8.85
CA PHE A 76 4.18 3.51 -8.16
C PHE A 76 2.87 4.28 -8.02
N MET A 77 2.10 4.34 -9.12
CA MET A 77 0.84 5.08 -9.14
C MET A 77 -0.20 4.44 -8.24
N GLU A 78 -0.29 3.11 -8.24
CA GLU A 78 -1.20 2.37 -7.35
C GLU A 78 -0.84 2.61 -5.88
N GLU A 79 0.45 2.50 -5.52
CA GLU A 79 0.95 2.74 -4.16
C GLU A 79 0.74 4.19 -3.71
N LEU A 80 0.91 5.16 -4.61
CA LEU A 80 0.65 6.56 -4.30
C LEU A 80 -0.82 6.78 -3.92
N ILE A 81 -1.76 6.18 -4.66
CA ILE A 81 -3.19 6.29 -4.36
C ILE A 81 -3.51 5.63 -3.00
N ALA A 82 -3.00 4.42 -2.76
CA ALA A 82 -3.23 3.71 -1.51
C ALA A 82 -2.61 4.43 -0.29
N HIS A 83 -1.38 4.96 -0.42
CA HIS A 83 -0.75 5.76 0.64
C HIS A 83 -1.43 7.11 0.88
N ARG A 84 -2.09 7.71 -0.12
CA ARG A 84 -2.94 8.91 0.10
C ARG A 84 -4.12 8.57 1.00
N VAL A 85 -4.76 7.43 0.79
CA VAL A 85 -5.85 6.95 1.65
C VAL A 85 -5.35 6.60 3.06
N GLU A 86 -4.20 5.93 3.18
CA GLU A 86 -3.53 5.68 4.47
C GLU A 86 -3.31 7.00 5.23
N TYR A 87 -2.77 8.01 4.54
CA TYR A 87 -2.51 9.31 5.15
C TYR A 87 -3.81 10.01 5.57
N ARG A 88 -4.84 10.03 4.72
CA ARG A 88 -6.15 10.59 5.05
C ARG A 88 -6.79 9.89 6.26
N TRP A 89 -6.70 8.57 6.34
CA TRP A 89 -7.17 7.81 7.49
C TRP A 89 -6.45 8.24 8.77
N LEU A 90 -5.12 8.38 8.72
CA LEU A 90 -4.35 8.87 9.86
C LEU A 90 -4.77 10.29 10.30
N LEU A 91 -5.14 11.16 9.36
CA LEU A 91 -5.61 12.51 9.69
C LEU A 91 -7.00 12.54 10.31
N SER A 92 -7.89 11.61 9.95
CA SER A 92 -9.26 11.58 10.48
C SER A 92 -9.33 11.19 11.97
N GLN A 93 -8.24 10.68 12.53
CA GLN A 93 -8.15 10.29 13.96
C GLN A 93 -7.96 11.47 14.93
N GLY A 94 -8.23 12.71 14.52
CA GLY A 94 -8.13 13.88 15.41
C GLY A 94 -6.67 14.27 15.72
N VAL A 95 -5.84 14.41 14.69
CA VAL A 95 -4.41 14.69 14.84
C VAL A 95 -4.10 16.17 15.07
N ASN A 96 -3.16 16.45 15.96
CA ASN A 96 -2.55 17.78 16.09
C ASN A 96 -1.45 18.00 15.02
N ARG A 97 -0.92 19.23 14.93
CA ARG A 97 0.10 19.58 13.93
C ARG A 97 1.35 18.68 13.98
N ARG A 98 1.77 18.27 15.18
CA ARG A 98 2.95 17.40 15.36
C ARG A 98 2.66 16.00 14.83
N THR A 99 1.51 15.41 15.19
CA THR A 99 1.13 14.08 14.73
C THR A 99 0.84 14.05 13.22
N LYS A 100 0.27 15.11 12.64
CA LYS A 100 0.14 15.28 11.18
C LYS A 100 1.49 15.21 10.47
N ARG A 101 2.49 15.97 10.95
CA ARG A 101 3.85 15.96 10.34
C ARG A 101 4.55 14.61 10.48
N ALA A 102 4.34 13.93 11.61
CA ALA A 102 4.88 12.58 11.83
C ALA A 102 4.23 11.56 10.88
N ALA A 103 2.90 11.59 10.74
CA ALA A 103 2.16 10.74 9.80
C ALA A 103 2.64 10.96 8.36
N LEU A 104 2.69 12.21 7.91
CA LEU A 104 3.20 12.57 6.57
C LEU A 104 4.62 12.02 6.33
N THR A 105 5.50 12.16 7.33
CA THR A 105 6.88 11.68 7.20
C THR A 105 6.92 10.16 7.11
N ARG A 106 6.19 9.45 7.98
CA ARG A 106 6.11 7.98 7.96
C ARG A 106 5.58 7.46 6.64
N THR A 107 4.46 7.99 6.15
CA THR A 107 3.85 7.57 4.89
C THR A 107 4.75 7.90 3.70
N ALA A 108 5.42 9.06 3.69
CA ALA A 108 6.37 9.41 2.63
C ALA A 108 7.60 8.50 2.60
N HIS A 109 8.09 8.04 3.77
CA HIS A 109 9.18 7.06 3.82
C HIS A 109 8.77 5.70 3.26
N ARG A 110 7.52 5.27 3.49
CA ARG A 110 6.97 4.04 2.90
C ARG A 110 6.90 4.18 1.38
N LEU A 111 6.25 5.22 0.86
CA LEU A 111 6.16 5.45 -0.59
C LEU A 111 7.53 5.57 -1.29
N ALA A 112 8.54 6.11 -0.61
CA ALA A 112 9.90 6.23 -1.13
C ALA A 112 10.78 4.97 -0.93
N ALA A 113 10.26 3.93 -0.27
CA ALA A 113 11.04 2.75 0.10
C ALA A 113 11.54 1.97 -1.15
N PRO A 114 12.67 1.23 -1.02
CA PRO A 114 13.26 0.47 -2.13
C PRO A 114 12.34 -0.57 -2.76
N LEU A 115 11.33 -1.06 -2.04
CA LEU A 115 10.30 -1.97 -2.57
C LEU A 115 9.62 -1.38 -3.81
N TYR A 116 9.53 -0.05 -3.88
CA TYR A 116 8.98 0.72 -4.98
C TYR A 116 10.08 1.31 -5.87
N GLY A 117 11.22 0.63 -6.01
CA GLY A 117 12.28 0.99 -6.95
C GLY A 117 12.91 2.37 -6.73
N SER A 118 12.76 2.96 -5.53
CA SER A 118 13.28 4.29 -5.19
C SER A 118 12.89 5.38 -6.21
N MET A 119 11.68 5.26 -6.78
CA MET A 119 11.22 6.12 -7.88
C MET A 119 11.04 7.60 -7.48
N VAL A 120 10.91 7.90 -6.19
CA VAL A 120 10.79 9.25 -5.67
C VAL A 120 11.60 9.43 -4.39
N SER A 121 12.14 10.63 -4.20
CA SER A 121 12.72 11.02 -2.92
C SER A 121 11.62 11.22 -1.87
N VAL A 122 11.96 11.06 -0.59
CA VAL A 122 11.03 11.34 0.54
C VAL A 122 10.46 12.76 0.45
N ALA A 123 11.27 13.74 0.04
CA ALA A 123 10.82 15.12 -0.15
C ALA A 123 9.75 15.24 -1.25
N LYS A 124 9.92 14.53 -2.37
CA LYS A 124 8.93 14.48 -3.45
C LYS A 124 7.68 13.71 -3.02
N ALA A 125 7.83 12.60 -2.31
CA ALA A 125 6.71 11.82 -1.76
C ALA A 125 5.82 12.67 -0.85
N LYS A 126 6.40 13.50 0.03
CA LYS A 126 5.64 14.44 0.88
C LYS A 126 4.75 15.37 0.06
N LYS A 127 5.33 16.01 -0.97
CA LYS A 127 4.58 16.90 -1.87
C LYS A 127 3.43 16.15 -2.55
N LEU A 128 3.69 14.95 -3.07
CA LEU A 128 2.68 14.14 -3.76
C LEU A 128 1.51 13.72 -2.86
N LEU A 129 1.78 13.46 -1.57
CA LEU A 129 0.75 13.13 -0.58
C LEU A 129 -0.08 14.34 -0.16
N GLU A 130 0.48 15.55 -0.23
CA GLU A 130 -0.22 16.80 0.14
C GLU A 130 -1.00 17.42 -1.03
N MET A 131 -0.58 17.23 -2.29
CA MET A 131 -1.21 17.83 -3.47
C MET A 131 -2.68 17.43 -3.70
N GLU A 132 -3.13 16.29 -3.18
CA GLU A 132 -4.53 15.83 -3.30
C GLU A 132 -5.45 16.36 -2.17
N GLN A 133 -4.94 17.21 -1.28
CA GLN A 133 -5.75 17.85 -0.23
C GLN A 133 -6.34 19.20 -0.66
N MET A 134 -6.31 19.51 -1.96
CA MET A 134 -6.76 20.78 -2.55
C MET A 134 -8.03 20.65 -3.43
N GLU A 135 -8.72 19.51 -3.39
CA GLU A 135 -10.06 19.35 -4.00
C GLU A 135 -11.13 19.19 -2.91
#